data_AF-X1BKV6-F1
#
_entry.id   AF-X1BKV6-F1
#
_cell.length_a   1.000
_cell.length_b   1.000
_cell.length_c   1.000
_cell.angle_alpha   90.00
_cell.angle_beta   90.00
_cell.angle_gamma   90.00
#
_symmetry.space_group_name_H-M   'P 1'
#
loop_
_entity.id
_entity.type
_entity.pdbx_description
1 polymer ?
#
loop_
_entity_poly.entity_id
_entity_poly.type
_entity_poly.pdbx_seq_one_letter_code
_entity_poly.pdbx_strand_id
1 'polypeptide(L)'
;VDGYVDVIIMRHPMKGSAQIAADNAKHPFINAGDGSGQHPTQALLDIYTIRKEKGALRGHNITFVGDLKNGRTVHSLGYFMALYGNKMIFISPKSLKMPEEITADLRSRGAEIEETEDLKKALSVSDIVYVTRIQKERFE
;
A
#
# COMPACT_ATOMS: atom_id res chain seq x y z
N VAL A 1 12.62 -12.28 -23.20
CA VAL A 1 11.71 -11.11 -23.26
C VAL A 1 12.52 -9.83 -23.30
N ASP A 2 13.41 -9.61 -22.33
CA ASP A 2 14.23 -8.39 -22.22
C ASP A 2 15.00 -8.01 -23.51
N GLY A 3 15.59 -8.97 -24.23
CA GLY A 3 16.27 -8.68 -25.51
C GLY A 3 15.38 -8.27 -26.69
N TYR A 4 14.06 -8.21 -26.52
CA TYR A 4 13.09 -7.93 -27.59
C TYR A 4 12.27 -6.66 -27.36
N VAL A 5 12.39 -6.00 -26.21
CA VAL A 5 11.52 -4.89 -25.80
C VAL A 5 12.31 -3.79 -25.11
N ASP A 6 11.83 -2.55 -25.18
CA ASP A 6 12.47 -1.39 -24.53
C ASP A 6 12.05 -1.21 -23.06
N VAL A 7 10.94 -1.84 -22.64
CA VAL A 7 10.43 -1.78 -21.26
C VAL A 7 9.67 -3.05 -20.90
N ILE A 8 9.81 -3.48 -19.65
CA ILE A 8 9.09 -4.63 -19.10
C ILE A 8 8.10 -4.15 -18.05
N ILE A 9 6.83 -4.49 -18.23
CA ILE A 9 5.80 -4.34 -17.20
C ILE A 9 5.39 -5.75 -16.77
N MET A 10 5.65 -6.11 -15.51
CA MET A 10 5.42 -7.47 -15.04
C MET A 10 4.46 -7.50 -13.85
N ARG A 11 3.55 -8.47 -13.87
CA ARG A 11 2.71 -8.85 -12.74
C ARG A 11 2.86 -10.35 -12.51
N HIS A 12 3.13 -10.76 -11.28
CA HIS A 12 3.41 -12.16 -10.97
C HIS A 12 2.90 -12.53 -9.57
N PRO A 13 2.38 -13.75 -9.33
CA PRO A 13 1.74 -14.11 -8.06
C PRO A 13 2.73 -14.31 -6.89
N MET A 14 4.01 -14.53 -7.16
CA MET A 14 5.02 -14.74 -6.12
C MET A 14 5.55 -13.40 -5.57
N LYS A 15 5.53 -13.22 -4.24
CA LYS A 15 6.14 -12.06 -3.57
C LYS A 15 7.65 -12.03 -3.84
N GLY A 16 8.21 -10.85 -4.16
CA GLY A 16 9.64 -10.66 -4.46
C GLY A 16 10.05 -10.98 -5.90
N SER A 17 9.17 -11.59 -6.70
CA SER A 17 9.47 -11.94 -8.10
C SER A 17 9.79 -10.71 -8.97
N ALA A 18 9.16 -9.57 -8.69
CA ALA A 18 9.45 -8.32 -9.37
C ALA A 18 10.90 -7.87 -9.17
N GLN A 19 11.43 -7.99 -7.95
CA GLN A 19 12.81 -7.61 -7.66
C GLN A 19 13.79 -8.54 -8.38
N ILE A 20 13.56 -9.86 -8.30
CA ILE A 20 14.40 -10.86 -8.99
C ILE A 20 14.45 -10.60 -10.50
N ALA A 21 13.29 -10.29 -11.11
CA ALA A 21 13.23 -9.98 -12.54
C ALA A 21 13.94 -8.66 -12.86
N ALA A 22 13.76 -7.62 -12.04
CA ALA A 22 14.41 -6.34 -12.20
C ALA A 22 15.95 -6.44 -12.08
N ASP A 23 16.45 -7.22 -11.13
CA ASP A 23 17.89 -7.40 -10.90
C ASP A 23 18.62 -8.06 -12.09
N ASN A 24 17.87 -8.75 -12.95
CA ASN A 24 18.39 -9.44 -14.14
C ASN A 24 18.02 -8.74 -15.46
N ALA A 25 17.19 -7.69 -15.43
CA ALA A 25 16.77 -6.97 -16.61
C ALA A 25 17.81 -5.91 -17.01
N LYS A 26 18.08 -5.80 -18.32
CA LYS A 26 18.90 -4.72 -18.88
C LYS A 26 18.08 -3.49 -19.21
N HIS A 27 16.80 -3.67 -19.58
CA HIS A 27 15.88 -2.57 -19.85
C HIS A 27 15.06 -2.19 -18.61
N PRO A 28 14.48 -0.96 -18.59
CA PRO A 28 13.60 -0.52 -17.51
C PRO A 28 12.50 -1.53 -17.16
N PHE A 29 12.29 -1.73 -15.87
CA PHE A 29 11.35 -2.69 -15.33
C PHE A 29 10.33 -1.98 -14.43
N ILE A 30 9.04 -2.27 -14.64
CA ILE A 30 7.93 -1.73 -13.85
C ILE A 30 7.17 -2.88 -13.19
N ASN A 31 7.12 -2.85 -11.87
CA ASN A 31 6.31 -3.77 -11.07
C ASN A 31 4.82 -3.39 -11.14
N ALA A 32 4.01 -4.20 -11.82
CA ALA A 32 2.56 -4.11 -11.86
C ALA A 32 1.87 -5.01 -10.81
N GLY A 33 2.61 -5.48 -9.81
CA GLY A 33 2.16 -6.25 -8.65
C GLY A 33 2.87 -7.59 -8.50
N ASP A 34 3.53 -7.81 -7.36
CA ASP A 34 4.19 -9.08 -7.02
C ASP A 34 3.54 -9.74 -5.79
N GLY A 35 2.60 -10.67 -6.03
CA GLY A 35 1.93 -11.42 -4.96
C GLY A 35 1.26 -10.54 -3.89
N SER A 36 1.67 -10.69 -2.63
CA SER A 36 1.30 -9.83 -1.49
C SER A 36 2.36 -8.77 -1.15
N GLY A 37 3.33 -8.54 -2.05
CA GLY A 37 4.41 -7.56 -1.93
C GLY A 37 3.94 -6.13 -2.21
N GLN A 38 4.39 -5.56 -3.33
CA GLN A 38 4.17 -4.14 -3.66
C GLN A 38 3.35 -3.98 -4.94
N HIS A 39 2.72 -2.81 -5.08
CA HIS A 39 2.08 -2.37 -6.33
C HIS A 39 2.30 -0.86 -6.54
N PRO A 40 3.52 -0.44 -6.94
CA PRO A 40 3.91 0.97 -6.93
C PRO A 40 3.05 1.84 -7.86
N THR A 41 2.69 1.33 -9.04
CA THR A 41 1.86 2.08 -10.00
C THR A 41 0.45 2.36 -9.50
N GLN A 42 -0.14 1.45 -8.70
CA GLN A 42 -1.43 1.70 -8.05
C GLN A 42 -1.29 2.79 -6.98
N ALA A 43 -0.26 2.72 -6.14
CA ALA A 43 -0.03 3.74 -5.12
C ALA A 43 0.18 5.14 -5.75
N LEU A 44 0.86 5.24 -6.89
CA LEU A 44 1.00 6.49 -7.63
C LEU A 44 -0.34 7.04 -8.13
N LEU A 45 -1.24 6.18 -8.62
CA LEU A 45 -2.60 6.57 -9.00
C LEU A 45 -3.40 7.04 -7.79
N ASP A 46 -3.26 6.37 -6.64
CA ASP A 46 -3.95 6.75 -5.41
C ASP A 46 -3.48 8.13 -4.92
N ILE A 47 -2.17 8.39 -4.94
CA ILE A 47 -1.58 9.71 -4.62
C ILE A 47 -2.10 10.78 -5.59
N TYR A 48 -2.14 10.48 -6.89
CA TYR A 48 -2.69 11.40 -7.87
C TYR A 48 -4.14 11.77 -7.55
N THR A 49 -4.94 10.76 -7.19
CA THR A 49 -6.35 10.95 -6.81
C THR A 49 -6.47 11.82 -5.56
N ILE A 50 -5.70 11.52 -4.51
CA ILE A 50 -5.68 12.33 -3.28
C ILE A 50 -5.33 13.78 -3.59
N ARG A 51 -4.27 14.02 -4.38
CA ARG A 51 -3.86 15.38 -4.75
C ARG A 51 -4.94 16.10 -5.54
N LYS A 52 -5.60 15.41 -6.46
CA LYS A 52 -6.65 15.98 -7.30
C LYS A 52 -7.89 16.37 -6.48
N GLU A 53 -8.32 15.50 -5.57
CA GLU A 53 -9.54 15.70 -4.78
C GLU A 53 -9.33 16.60 -3.56
N LYS A 54 -8.14 16.58 -2.94
CA LYS A 54 -7.85 17.35 -1.72
C LYS A 54 -6.95 18.55 -1.93
N GLY A 55 -6.35 18.73 -3.11
CA GLY A 55 -5.42 19.83 -3.43
C GLY A 55 -4.04 19.73 -2.77
N ALA A 56 -3.91 18.98 -1.68
CA ALA A 56 -2.67 18.74 -0.95
C ALA A 56 -2.48 17.25 -0.64
N LEU A 57 -1.23 16.82 -0.50
CA LEU A 57 -0.86 15.44 -0.14
C LEU A 57 -0.50 15.26 1.33
N ARG A 58 -0.41 16.34 2.10
CA ARG A 58 0.02 16.37 3.51
C ARG A 58 -1.09 16.91 4.41
N GLY A 59 -1.00 16.60 5.69
CA GLY A 59 -1.91 17.14 6.72
C GLY A 59 -3.28 16.46 6.73
N HIS A 60 -3.38 15.24 6.20
CA HIS A 60 -4.62 14.45 6.20
C HIS A 60 -4.55 13.30 7.20
N ASN A 61 -5.69 12.99 7.80
CA ASN A 61 -5.94 11.74 8.49
C ASN A 61 -6.46 10.70 7.49
N ILE A 62 -5.67 9.66 7.25
CA ILE A 62 -5.94 8.64 6.24
C ILE A 62 -6.27 7.33 6.92
N THR A 63 -7.48 6.86 6.69
CA THR A 63 -7.99 5.63 7.28
C THR A 63 -7.98 4.51 6.26
N PHE A 64 -7.27 3.42 6.57
CA PHE A 64 -7.24 2.21 5.77
C PHE A 64 -8.14 1.16 6.41
N VAL A 65 -9.09 0.60 5.64
CA VAL A 65 -10.11 -0.32 6.17
C VAL A 65 -10.10 -1.63 5.40
N GLY A 66 -9.99 -2.77 6.09
CA GLY A 66 -10.22 -4.09 5.51
C GLY A 66 -9.08 -5.07 5.74
N ASP A 67 -8.67 -5.77 4.67
CA ASP A 67 -7.55 -6.71 4.71
C ASP A 67 -6.23 -5.96 4.54
N LEU A 68 -5.62 -5.59 5.66
CA LEU A 68 -4.35 -4.87 5.71
C LEU A 68 -3.16 -5.83 5.70
N LYS A 69 -3.35 -7.09 6.11
CA LYS A 69 -2.31 -8.12 6.09
C LYS A 69 -1.87 -8.44 4.65
N ASN A 70 -2.83 -8.58 3.75
CA ASN A 70 -2.62 -9.00 2.37
C ASN A 70 -2.65 -7.87 1.35
N GLY A 71 -3.08 -6.69 1.76
CA GLY A 71 -3.32 -5.53 0.91
C GLY A 71 -2.04 -4.88 0.39
N ARG A 72 -1.41 -5.45 -0.64
CA ARG A 72 -0.18 -4.89 -1.26
C ARG A 72 -0.30 -3.41 -1.66
N THR A 73 -1.50 -2.95 -2.02
CA THR A 73 -1.76 -1.54 -2.36
C THR A 73 -1.69 -0.65 -1.11
N VAL A 74 -2.21 -1.12 0.02
CA VAL A 74 -2.13 -0.43 1.33
C VAL A 74 -0.68 -0.37 1.79
N HIS A 75 0.08 -1.46 1.61
CA HIS A 75 1.50 -1.50 1.96
C HIS A 75 2.26 -0.43 1.19
N SER A 76 2.12 -0.41 -0.14
CA SER A 76 2.76 0.61 -0.98
C SER A 76 2.31 2.03 -0.63
N LEU A 77 1.00 2.25 -0.48
CA LEU A 77 0.45 3.58 -0.20
C LEU A 77 0.88 4.10 1.18
N GLY A 78 0.96 3.24 2.19
CA GLY A 78 1.41 3.61 3.54
C GLY A 78 2.80 4.25 3.56
N TYR A 79 3.75 3.72 2.78
CA TYR A 79 5.09 4.31 2.65
C TYR A 79 5.05 5.71 2.03
N PHE A 80 4.23 5.94 1.01
CA PHE A 80 4.08 7.27 0.45
C PHE A 80 3.41 8.23 1.44
N MET A 81 2.40 7.78 2.17
CA MET A 81 1.69 8.64 3.13
C MET A 81 2.57 9.02 4.32
N ALA A 82 3.47 8.13 4.74
CA ALA A 82 4.51 8.44 5.72
C ALA A 82 5.44 9.57 5.24
N LEU A 83 5.88 9.54 3.97
CA LEU A 83 6.73 10.60 3.39
C LEU A 83 6.07 11.99 3.39
N TYR A 84 4.74 12.05 3.31
CA TYR A 84 3.99 13.30 3.36
C TYR A 84 3.59 13.73 4.79
N GLY A 85 3.98 12.97 5.82
CA GLY A 85 3.69 13.30 7.22
C GLY A 85 2.20 13.19 7.57
N ASN A 86 1.46 12.32 6.89
CA ASN A 86 0.05 12.08 7.21
C ASN A 86 -0.09 11.15 8.41
N LYS A 87 -1.15 11.36 9.19
CA LYS A 87 -1.57 10.38 10.20
C LYS A 87 -2.30 9.24 9.51
N MET A 88 -1.88 8.01 9.82
CA MET A 88 -2.51 6.80 9.29
C MET A 88 -3.31 6.08 10.38
N ILE A 89 -4.55 5.72 10.07
CA ILE A 89 -5.42 4.95 10.95
C ILE A 89 -5.70 3.60 10.27
N PHE A 90 -5.29 2.51 10.90
CA PHE A 90 -5.44 1.16 10.38
C PHE A 90 -6.59 0.45 11.07
N ILE A 91 -7.61 0.11 10.28
CA ILE A 91 -8.81 -0.59 10.73
C ILE A 91 -8.88 -1.97 10.10
N SER A 92 -8.78 -2.99 10.94
CA SER A 92 -8.86 -4.38 10.51
C SER A 92 -9.20 -5.28 11.68
N PRO A 93 -9.89 -6.41 11.44
CA PRO A 93 -9.95 -7.51 12.41
C PRO A 93 -8.54 -7.96 12.82
N LYS A 94 -8.39 -8.53 14.02
CA LYS A 94 -7.07 -9.00 14.53
C LYS A 94 -6.32 -9.92 13.56
N SER A 95 -7.03 -10.78 12.82
CA SER A 95 -6.44 -11.71 11.85
C SER A 95 -5.89 -11.05 10.58
N LEU A 96 -6.28 -9.81 10.30
CA LEU A 96 -5.96 -9.07 9.07
C LEU A 96 -5.21 -7.76 9.31
N LYS A 97 -4.58 -7.65 10.48
CA LYS A 97 -3.72 -6.51 10.82
C LYS A 97 -2.60 -6.32 9.80
N MET A 98 -2.21 -5.05 9.65
CA MET A 98 -1.01 -4.69 8.93
C MET A 98 0.18 -5.48 9.52
N PRO A 99 1.06 -6.08 8.68
CA PRO A 99 2.21 -6.82 9.18
C PRO A 99 3.07 -5.95 10.10
N GLU A 100 3.50 -6.51 11.24
CA GLU A 100 4.26 -5.78 12.25
C GLU A 100 5.57 -5.21 11.70
N GLU A 101 6.24 -5.96 10.81
CA GLU A 101 7.44 -5.50 10.11
C GLU A 101 7.20 -4.18 9.34
N ILE A 102 6.03 -4.04 8.72
CA ILE A 102 5.67 -2.84 7.95
C ILE A 102 5.33 -1.70 8.90
N THR A 103 4.54 -1.93 9.95
CA THR A 103 4.19 -0.87 10.89
C THR A 103 5.40 -0.40 11.69
N ALA A 104 6.32 -1.29 12.04
CA ALA A 104 7.59 -0.96 12.68
C ALA A 104 8.49 -0.13 11.75
N ASP A 105 8.64 -0.51 10.48
CA ASP A 105 9.44 0.28 9.52
C ASP A 105 8.82 1.65 9.24
N LEU A 106 7.50 1.75 9.12
CA LEU A 106 6.82 3.04 8.95
C LEU A 106 7.01 3.94 10.18
N ARG A 107 6.88 3.40 11.40
CA ARG A 107 7.12 4.14 12.65
C ARG A 107 8.57 4.58 12.78
N SER A 108 9.54 3.74 12.40
CA SER A 108 10.97 4.09 12.42
C SER A 108 11.29 5.26 11.49
N ARG A 109 10.51 5.42 10.41
CA ARG A 109 10.56 6.56 9.48
C ARG A 109 9.75 7.77 9.92
N GLY A 110 9.18 7.75 11.13
CA GLY A 110 8.44 8.86 11.73
C GLY A 110 6.95 8.91 11.40
N ALA A 111 6.35 7.83 10.88
CA ALA A 111 4.91 7.80 10.62
C ALA A 111 4.09 7.74 11.91
N GLU A 112 3.05 8.58 11.99
CA GLU A 112 2.04 8.50 13.04
C GLU A 112 0.98 7.45 12.66
N ILE A 113 0.89 6.36 13.43
CA ILE A 113 0.02 5.22 13.12
C ILE A 113 -0.84 4.87 14.33
N GLU A 114 -2.17 4.91 14.15
CA GLU A 114 -3.17 4.41 15.09
C GLU A 114 -3.77 3.11 14.56
N GLU A 115 -3.80 2.05 15.38
CA GLU A 115 -4.43 0.77 15.02
C GLU A 115 -5.70 0.59 15.87
N THR A 116 -6.83 0.28 15.25
CA THR A 116 -8.12 0.15 15.95
C THR A 116 -9.04 -0.85 15.27
N GLU A 117 -9.98 -1.41 16.02
CA GLU A 117 -11.11 -2.21 15.49
C GLU A 117 -12.41 -1.37 15.43
N ASP A 118 -12.40 -0.14 15.98
CA ASP A 118 -13.55 0.76 16.01
C ASP A 118 -13.65 1.59 14.72
N LEU A 119 -14.47 1.09 13.80
CA LEU A 119 -14.76 1.76 12.53
C LEU A 119 -15.38 3.15 12.73
N LYS A 120 -16.32 3.31 13.67
CA LYS A 120 -17.07 4.57 13.81
C LYS A 120 -16.16 5.70 14.29
N LYS A 121 -15.33 5.42 15.30
CA LYS A 121 -14.39 6.40 15.86
C LYS A 121 -13.35 6.85 14.83
N ALA A 122 -12.85 5.92 14.02
CA ALA A 122 -11.86 6.29 13.00
C ALA A 122 -12.48 7.09 11.85
N LEU A 123 -13.67 6.71 11.38
CA LEU A 123 -14.35 7.42 10.30
C LEU A 123 -14.71 8.87 10.67
N SER A 124 -15.00 9.17 11.94
CA SER A 124 -15.36 10.53 12.36
C SER A 124 -14.22 11.55 12.27
N VAL A 125 -12.97 11.10 12.21
CA VAL A 125 -11.77 11.95 12.12
C VAL A 125 -11.04 11.82 10.78
N SER A 126 -11.58 11.02 9.84
CA SER A 126 -10.92 10.71 8.56
C SER A 126 -11.16 11.78 7.51
N ASP A 127 -10.09 12.28 6.89
CA ASP A 127 -10.19 13.07 5.67
C ASP A 127 -10.34 12.20 4.43
N ILE A 128 -9.69 11.02 4.47
CA ILE A 128 -9.62 10.05 3.37
C ILE A 128 -9.87 8.66 3.95
N VAL A 129 -10.76 7.89 3.30
CA VAL A 129 -11.06 6.50 3.67
C VAL A 129 -10.69 5.60 2.50
N TYR A 130 -9.63 4.83 2.67
CA TYR A 130 -9.13 3.87 1.69
C TYR A 130 -9.62 2.46 2.05
N VAL A 131 -10.61 1.97 1.31
CA VAL A 131 -11.25 0.68 1.59
C VAL A 131 -10.61 -0.43 0.76
N THR A 132 -10.30 -1.56 1.40
CA THR A 132 -9.80 -2.76 0.74
C THR A 132 -10.80 -3.91 0.80
N ARG A 133 -10.79 -4.74 -0.24
CA ARG A 133 -11.59 -5.96 -0.29
C ARG A 133 -10.98 -7.01 0.63
N ILE A 134 -11.82 -7.69 1.42
CA ILE A 134 -11.44 -8.91 2.12
C ILE A 134 -11.26 -10.03 1.10
N GLN A 135 -10.04 -10.54 0.96
CA GLN A 135 -9.69 -11.57 -0.02
C GLN A 135 -10.08 -12.95 0.50
N LYS A 136 -11.38 -13.30 0.41
CA LYS A 136 -11.94 -14.59 0.85
C LYS A 136 -11.15 -15.80 0.33
N GLU A 137 -10.56 -15.68 -0.85
CA GLU A 137 -9.69 -16.69 -1.47
C GLU A 137 -8.39 -17.00 -0.71
N ARG A 138 -8.10 -16.32 0.42
CA ARG A 138 -6.90 -16.52 1.25
C ARG A 138 -7.18 -17.03 2.67
N PHE A 139 -8.42 -17.39 2.97
CA PHE A 139 -8.86 -17.85 4.31
C PHE A 139 -9.10 -19.37 4.39
N GLU A 140 -8.58 -20.14 3.43
CA GLU A 140 -8.57 -21.62 3.51
C GLU A 140 -7.51 -22.14 4.49
#